data_AF-A0A3P7DLP5-F1
#
_entry.id   AF-A0A3P7DLP5-F1
#
_cell.length_a   1.000
_cell.length_b   1.000
_cell.length_c   1.000
_cell.angle_alpha   90.00
_cell.angle_beta   90.00
_cell.angle_gamma   90.00
#
_symmetry.space_group_name_H-M   'P 1'
#
loop_
_entity.id
_entity.type
_entity.pdbx_description
1 polymer ?
#
loop_
_entity_poly.entity_id
_entity_poly.type
_entity_poly.pdbx_seq_one_letter_code
_entity_poly.pdbx_strand_id
1 'polypeptide(L)'
;MLMGLLEGYFVPLHCYHPMPSTDAMRLTNINLAFDLIRAAELPDPMERPEDIALGDSKAILRLLYSIYSRYQYEMGGGNPVDDLHDLTEEGAIAGQDESPEAGLGSHQMRQADGITECA
;
A
#
# COMPACT_ATOMS: atom_id res chain seq x y z
N MET A 1 -1.13 -5.37 -27.12
CA MET A 1 -0.22 -4.53 -26.30
C MET A 1 -1.01 -4.01 -25.12
N LEU A 2 -0.57 -4.24 -23.87
CA LEU A 2 -1.35 -3.90 -22.66
C LEU A 2 -1.47 -2.38 -22.44
N MET A 3 -0.37 -1.64 -22.59
CA MET A 3 -0.31 -0.20 -22.33
C MET A 3 -1.38 0.61 -23.08
N GLY A 4 -1.61 0.32 -24.36
CA GLY A 4 -2.66 1.02 -25.12
C GLY A 4 -4.08 0.77 -24.60
N LEU A 5 -4.34 -0.41 -24.03
CA LEU A 5 -5.65 -0.71 -23.43
C LEU A 5 -5.86 0.05 -22.13
N LEU A 6 -4.81 0.24 -21.33
CA LEU A 6 -4.88 0.93 -20.05
C LEU A 6 -4.99 2.45 -20.23
N GLU A 7 -4.21 3.01 -21.15
CA GLU A 7 -4.16 4.45 -21.43
C GLU A 7 -5.19 4.93 -22.47
N GLY A 8 -5.98 4.02 -23.05
CA GLY A 8 -7.03 4.37 -24.02
C GLY A 8 -6.53 4.79 -25.40
N TYR A 9 -5.35 4.34 -25.82
CA TYR A 9 -4.81 4.60 -27.17
C TYR A 9 -4.48 3.31 -27.94
N PHE A 10 -4.36 3.44 -29.26
CA PHE A 10 -3.93 2.34 -30.11
C PHE A 10 -2.43 2.42 -30.42
N VAL A 11 -1.73 1.29 -30.27
CA VAL A 11 -0.34 1.15 -30.73
C VAL A 11 -0.35 0.58 -32.15
N PRO A 12 0.17 1.29 -33.16
CA PRO A 12 0.17 0.81 -34.53
C PRO A 12 0.90 -0.54 -34.69
N LEU A 13 0.34 -1.43 -35.51
CA LEU A 13 0.89 -2.77 -35.78
C LEU A 13 2.30 -2.77 -36.38
N HIS A 14 2.71 -1.67 -37.02
CA HIS A 14 4.05 -1.55 -37.58
C HIS A 14 5.11 -1.14 -36.54
N CYS A 15 4.71 -0.72 -35.34
CA CYS A 15 5.63 -0.33 -34.27
C CYS A 15 6.18 -1.55 -33.49
N TYR A 16 5.53 -2.70 -33.59
CA TYR A 16 5.93 -3.92 -32.89
C TYR A 16 5.80 -5.15 -33.78
N HIS A 17 6.44 -6.24 -33.37
CA HIS A 17 6.36 -7.52 -34.06
C HIS A 17 5.20 -8.35 -33.49
N PRO A 18 4.10 -8.61 -34.24
CA PRO A 18 2.96 -9.37 -33.72
C PRO A 18 3.29 -10.84 -33.43
N MET A 19 4.20 -11.40 -34.21
CA MET A 19 4.68 -12.78 -34.06
C MET A 19 6.22 -12.76 -34.04
N PRO A 20 6.83 -12.44 -32.89
CA PRO A 20 8.28 -12.36 -32.79
C PRO A 20 8.89 -13.76 -32.78
N SER A 21 9.72 -14.07 -33.78
CA SER A 21 10.40 -15.37 -33.92
C SER A 21 11.84 -15.36 -33.41
N THR A 22 12.42 -14.18 -33.16
CA THR A 22 13.80 -14.02 -32.68
C THR A 22 13.84 -13.23 -31.38
N ASP A 23 14.90 -13.44 -30.61
CA ASP A 23 15.12 -12.77 -29.32
C ASP A 23 15.23 -11.25 -29.50
N ALA A 24 15.88 -10.80 -30.59
CA ALA A 24 15.97 -9.39 -30.94
C ALA A 24 14.59 -8.75 -31.22
N MET A 25 13.68 -9.47 -31.90
CA MET A 25 12.31 -8.99 -32.13
C MET A 25 11.52 -8.91 -30.82
N ARG A 26 11.69 -9.89 -29.92
CA ARG A 26 11.08 -9.83 -28.57
C ARG A 26 11.62 -8.64 -27.77
N LEU A 27 12.93 -8.46 -27.76
CA LEU A 27 13.58 -7.36 -27.06
C LEU A 27 13.12 -5.99 -27.60
N THR A 28 12.95 -5.86 -28.91
CA THR A 28 12.40 -4.64 -29.53
C THR A 28 10.98 -4.33 -29.03
N ASN A 29 10.11 -5.34 -28.95
CA ASN A 29 8.75 -5.17 -28.41
C ASN A 29 8.77 -4.79 -26.92
N ILE A 30 9.67 -5.38 -26.14
CA ILE A 30 9.80 -5.11 -24.70
C ILE A 30 10.30 -3.68 -24.48
N ASN A 31 11.32 -3.24 -25.24
CA ASN A 31 11.81 -1.86 -25.20
C ASN A 31 10.70 -0.86 -25.54
N LEU A 32 9.90 -1.14 -26.59
CA LEU A 32 8.73 -0.32 -26.89
C LEU A 32 7.76 -0.27 -25.70
N ALA A 33 7.47 -1.40 -25.07
CA ALA A 33 6.58 -1.42 -23.91
C ALA A 33 7.14 -0.58 -22.75
N PHE A 34 8.46 -0.61 -22.51
CA PHE A 34 9.13 0.20 -21.48
C PHE A 34 9.02 1.69 -21.79
N ASP A 35 9.22 2.08 -23.05
CA ASP A 35 9.07 3.47 -23.47
C ASP A 35 7.63 3.97 -23.29
N LEU A 36 6.64 3.12 -23.58
CA LEU A 36 5.23 3.43 -23.34
C LEU A 36 4.89 3.55 -21.85
N ILE A 37 5.48 2.71 -20.99
CA ILE A 37 5.32 2.80 -19.53
C ILE A 37 5.87 4.14 -19.01
N ARG A 38 7.05 4.55 -19.47
CA ARG A 38 7.64 5.86 -19.11
C ARG A 38 6.80 7.02 -19.63
N ALA A 39 6.31 6.93 -20.86
CA ALA A 39 5.45 7.95 -21.44
C ALA A 39 4.09 8.07 -20.73
N ALA A 40 3.61 7.00 -20.10
CA ALA A 40 2.42 6.97 -19.26
C ALA A 40 2.67 7.42 -17.81
N GLU A 41 3.87 7.93 -17.50
CA GLU A 41 4.26 8.37 -16.14
C GLU A 41 4.09 7.28 -15.07
N LEU A 42 4.15 6.00 -15.48
CA LEU A 42 4.16 4.86 -14.58
C LEU A 42 5.56 4.69 -13.94
N PRO A 43 5.66 3.96 -12.81
CA PRO A 43 6.95 3.63 -12.20
C PRO A 43 7.88 2.98 -13.22
N ASP A 44 9.10 3.51 -13.33
CA ASP A 44 10.10 2.99 -14.27
C ASP A 44 10.41 1.53 -13.92
N PRO A 45 10.37 0.62 -14.90
CA PRO A 45 10.69 -0.78 -14.67
C PRO A 45 12.13 -0.95 -14.18
N MET A 46 12.29 -1.54 -13.00
CA MET A 46 13.59 -1.86 -12.41
C MET A 46 14.28 -3.05 -13.09
N GLU A 47 13.52 -3.86 -13.82
CA GLU A 47 14.00 -5.08 -14.46
C GLU A 47 14.63 -4.77 -15.82
N ARG A 48 15.63 -5.55 -16.20
CA ARG A 48 16.25 -5.38 -17.52
C ARG A 48 15.35 -5.99 -18.60
N PRO A 49 15.25 -5.36 -19.78
CA PRO A 49 14.41 -5.86 -20.87
C PRO A 49 14.92 -7.22 -21.39
N GLU A 50 16.21 -7.52 -21.24
CA GLU A 50 16.78 -8.82 -21.60
C GLU A 50 16.27 -9.96 -20.72
N ASP A 51 16.14 -9.72 -19.41
CA ASP A 51 15.69 -10.73 -18.45
C ASP A 51 14.22 -11.10 -18.73
N ILE A 52 13.43 -10.12 -19.15
CA ILE A 52 12.05 -10.32 -19.61
C ILE A 52 12.01 -11.04 -20.96
N ALA A 53 12.90 -10.70 -21.90
CA ALA A 53 12.97 -11.35 -23.22
C ALA A 53 13.37 -12.84 -23.13
N LEU A 54 14.13 -13.19 -22.09
CA LEU A 54 14.53 -14.55 -21.75
C LEU A 54 13.44 -15.33 -20.99
N GLY A 55 12.44 -14.64 -20.46
CA GLY A 55 11.31 -15.26 -19.76
C GLY A 55 11.52 -15.45 -18.26
N ASP A 56 12.30 -14.60 -17.59
CA ASP A 56 12.42 -14.65 -16.13
C ASP A 56 11.06 -14.34 -15.47
N SER A 57 10.47 -15.38 -14.87
CA SER A 57 9.18 -15.30 -14.18
C SER A 57 9.15 -14.25 -13.08
N LYS A 58 10.25 -14.05 -12.34
CA LYS A 58 10.28 -13.06 -11.24
C LYS A 58 10.26 -11.64 -11.80
N ALA A 59 11.06 -11.38 -12.83
CA ALA A 59 11.09 -10.09 -13.51
C ALA A 59 9.73 -9.77 -14.15
N ILE A 60 9.13 -10.73 -14.86
CA ILE A 60 7.81 -10.58 -15.49
C ILE A 60 6.74 -10.28 -14.45
N LEU A 61 6.69 -11.05 -13.34
CA LEU A 61 5.70 -10.84 -12.30
C LEU A 61 5.86 -9.48 -11.61
N ARG A 62 7.10 -9.05 -11.34
CA ARG A 62 7.39 -7.74 -10.74
C ARG A 62 6.94 -6.60 -11.65
N LEU A 63 7.20 -6.70 -12.95
CA LEU A 63 6.74 -5.71 -13.93
C LEU A 63 5.21 -5.66 -14.03
N LEU A 64 4.56 -6.82 -14.14
CA LEU A 64 3.10 -6.86 -14.24
C LEU A 64 2.43 -6.33 -12.97
N TYR A 65 2.98 -6.69 -11.80
CA TYR A 65 2.49 -6.20 -10.53
C TYR A 65 2.69 -4.70 -10.36
N SER A 66 3.84 -4.15 -10.78
CA SER A 66 4.07 -2.70 -10.68
C SER A 66 3.07 -1.89 -11.52
N ILE A 67 2.73 -2.39 -12.71
CA ILE A 67 1.69 -1.80 -13.55
C ILE A 67 0.33 -1.94 -12.85
N TYR A 68 -0.06 -3.17 -12.46
CA TYR A 68 -1.37 -3.45 -11.85
C TYR A 68 -1.62 -2.63 -10.58
N SER A 69 -0.67 -2.60 -9.65
CA SER A 69 -0.81 -1.91 -8.36
C SER A 69 -1.05 -0.41 -8.54
N ARG A 70 -0.45 0.21 -9.57
CA ARG A 70 -0.68 1.62 -9.87
C ARG A 70 -2.13 1.87 -10.31
N TYR A 71 -2.66 1.08 -11.24
CA TYR A 71 -4.03 1.25 -11.71
C TYR A 71 -5.07 0.85 -10.67
N GLN A 72 -4.79 -0.13 -9.80
CA GLN A 72 -5.68 -0.44 -8.67
C GLN A 72 -5.76 0.71 -7.67
N TYR A 73 -4.62 1.30 -7.33
CA TYR A 73 -4.57 2.44 -6.43
C TYR A 73 -5.36 3.64 -6.97
N GLU A 74 -5.26 3.93 -8.27
CA GLU A 74 -6.04 5.01 -8.90
C GLU A 74 -7.54 4.75 -8.93
N MET A 75 -7.96 3.48 -9.04
CA MET A 75 -9.36 3.09 -9.08
C MET A 75 -9.99 2.90 -7.68
N GLY A 76 -9.31 3.32 -6.61
CA GLY A 76 -9.83 3.25 -5.24
C GLY A 76 -9.71 1.87 -4.59
N GLY A 77 -8.92 0.96 -5.16
CA GLY A 77 -8.43 -0.22 -4.46
C GLY A 77 -7.26 0.20 -3.59
N GLY A 78 -7.51 0.44 -2.31
CA GLY A 78 -6.49 0.82 -1.34
C GLY A 78 -5.25 -0.07 -1.41
N ASN A 79 -4.09 0.50 -1.05
CA ASN A 79 -2.87 -0.27 -0.89
C ASN A 79 -3.03 -1.14 0.36
N PRO A 80 -3.06 -2.49 0.26
CA PRO A 80 -3.25 -3.34 1.44
C PRO A 80 -2.11 -3.22 2.46
N VAL A 81 -1.00 -2.57 2.09
CA VAL A 81 0.11 -2.24 2.99
C VAL A 81 -0.13 -0.93 3.75
N ASP A 82 -0.83 0.06 3.16
CA ASP A 82 -1.18 1.33 3.83
C ASP A 82 -2.37 1.16 4.77
N ASP A 83 -3.35 0.32 4.42
CA ASP A 83 -4.52 0.03 5.28
C ASP A 83 -4.12 -0.57 6.65
N LEU A 84 -2.92 -1.13 6.76
CA LEU A 84 -2.37 -1.66 8.01
C LEU A 84 -1.88 -0.55 8.95
N HIS A 85 -1.47 0.61 8.41
CA HIS A 85 -0.98 1.72 9.21
C HIS A 85 -2.12 2.48 9.91
N ASP A 86 -3.30 2.55 9.29
CA ASP A 86 -4.49 3.21 9.85
C ASP A 86 -5.08 2.47 11.07
N LEU A 87 -4.96 1.14 11.13
CA LEU A 87 -5.45 0.35 12.28
C LEU A 87 -4.55 0.47 13.53
N THR A 88 -3.35 1.03 13.38
CA THR A 88 -2.41 1.16 14.50
C THR A 88 -2.55 2.49 15.23
N GLU A 89 -3.10 3.52 14.58
CA GLU A 89 -3.25 4.86 15.17
C GLU A 89 -4.57 5.03 15.97
N GLU A 90 -5.64 4.31 15.64
CA GLU A 90 -6.89 4.35 16.43
C GLU A 90 -6.82 3.59 17.77
N GLY A 91 -5.80 2.74 17.96
CA GLY A 91 -5.59 1.97 19.21
C GLY A 91 -4.84 2.72 20.32
N ALA A 92 -4.34 3.94 20.08
CA ALA A 92 -3.39 4.61 20.96
C ALA A 92 -3.95 5.79 21.79
N ILE A 93 -5.27 5.91 21.93
CA ILE A 93 -5.91 6.90 22.82
C ILE A 93 -6.98 6.24 23.70
N ALA A 94 -6.56 5.30 24.54
CA ALA A 94 -7.32 4.92 25.73
C ALA A 94 -6.39 4.38 26.83
N GLY A 95 -6.07 5.22 27.81
CA GLY A 95 -5.59 4.78 29.12
C GLY A 95 -4.20 5.26 29.53
N GLN A 96 -4.04 6.56 29.81
CA GLN A 96 -3.02 7.01 30.77
C GLN A 96 -3.67 7.08 32.16
N ASP A 97 -3.29 6.10 32.96
CA ASP A 97 -3.03 6.08 34.41
C ASP A 97 -3.35 7.36 35.22
N GLU A 98 -4.35 7.26 36.12
CA GLU A 98 -4.31 7.97 37.41
C GLU A 98 -4.55 6.95 38.52
N SER A 99 -3.46 6.47 39.12
CA SER A 99 -3.45 5.74 40.39
C SER A 99 -3.22 6.74 41.54
N PRO A 100 -4.07 6.79 42.59
CA PRO A 100 -3.82 7.67 43.73
C PRO A 100 -2.99 6.98 44.82
N GLU A 101 -2.00 7.73 45.32
CA GLU A 101 -1.02 7.30 46.32
C GLU A 101 -1.63 6.88 47.67
N ALA A 102 -1.10 5.78 48.23
CA ALA A 102 -1.34 5.36 49.60
C ALA A 102 -0.32 6.01 50.55
N GLY A 103 -0.78 6.99 51.33
CA GLY A 103 -0.04 7.58 52.45
C GLY A 103 -0.80 7.38 53.78
N LEU A 104 -0.12 6.78 54.75
CA LEU A 104 -0.65 6.37 56.06
C LEU A 104 -1.06 7.55 56.97
N GLY A 105 -2.13 7.36 57.75
CA GLY A 105 -2.46 8.28 58.86
C GLY A 105 -3.70 7.89 59.66
N SER A 106 -3.46 7.37 60.86
CA SER A 106 -4.39 7.01 61.94
C SER A 106 -5.49 8.02 62.29
N HIS A 107 -6.72 7.58 62.60
CA HIS A 107 -7.35 7.77 63.93
C HIS A 107 -8.75 7.11 64.09
N GLN A 108 -8.80 6.19 65.04
CA GLN A 108 -9.86 5.88 66.02
C GLN A 108 -11.36 6.09 65.72
N MET A 109 -12.03 4.93 65.70
CA MET A 109 -13.29 4.54 66.34
C MET A 109 -13.74 5.36 67.58
N ARG A 110 -14.98 5.91 67.56
CA ARG A 110 -15.96 5.72 68.66
C ARG A 110 -17.39 6.17 68.31
N GLN A 111 -18.31 5.54 69.01
CA GLN A 111 -19.76 5.43 68.88
C GLN A 111 -20.59 6.61 69.43
N ALA A 112 -21.81 6.67 68.91
CA ALA A 112 -23.11 6.88 69.59
C ALA A 112 -23.62 8.27 69.98
N ASP A 113 -24.95 8.37 69.78
CA ASP A 113 -25.99 9.19 70.41
C ASP A 113 -26.21 10.65 69.99
N GLY A 114 -27.39 10.89 69.40
CA GLY A 114 -28.44 11.60 70.13
C GLY A 114 -28.74 13.07 69.82
N ILE A 115 -29.97 13.28 69.31
CA ILE A 115 -30.97 14.33 69.63
C ILE A 115 -30.74 15.81 69.21
N THR A 116 -31.73 16.37 68.49
CA THR A 116 -32.26 17.77 68.43
C THR A 116 -31.28 18.94 68.19
N GLU A 117 -31.61 20.10 67.62
CA GLU A 117 -32.86 20.88 67.61
C GLU A 117 -32.79 21.97 66.51
N CYS A 118 -33.95 22.55 66.24
CA CYS A 118 -34.21 23.68 65.37
C CYS A 118 -33.54 25.00 65.81
N ALA A 119 -33.35 25.91 64.84
CA ALA A 119 -33.65 27.34 64.96
C ALA A 119 -33.88 27.93 63.56
#